data_AF-A0A816RMD9-F1
#
_entry.id   AF-A0A816RMD9-F1
#
_cell.length_a   1.000
_cell.length_b   1.000
_cell.length_c   1.000
_cell.angle_alpha   90.00
_cell.angle_beta   90.00
_cell.angle_gamma   90.00
#
_symmetry.space_group_name_H-M   'P 1'
#
loop_
_entity.id
_entity.type
_entity.pdbx_description
1 polymer ?
#
loop_
_entity_poly.entity_id
_entity_poly.type
_entity_poly.pdbx_seq_one_letter_code
_entity_poly.pdbx_strand_id
1 'polypeptide(L)'
;MIRSLKVLAPFSLAANVITIGVTIAALIPNLGLVISLVGAVASTALSVIFPPICETIIFWPNKLGRFKWQLILNLLIIIFGVYVFIAGTTLSISNIVACIREGAGCDD
;
A
#
# COMPACT_ATOMS: atom_id res chain seq x y z
N MET A 1 -18.39 -11.68 29.39
CA MET A 1 -19.04 -11.29 28.11
C MET A 1 -18.13 -10.49 27.15
N ILE A 2 -17.20 -9.65 27.64
CA ILE A 2 -16.26 -8.86 26.81
C ILE A 2 -15.28 -9.71 25.97
N ARG A 3 -15.08 -10.99 26.31
CA ARG A 3 -14.12 -11.89 25.65
C ARG A 3 -14.54 -12.29 24.22
N SER A 4 -15.83 -12.38 23.91
CA SER A 4 -16.32 -12.80 22.58
C SER A 4 -16.28 -11.69 21.52
N LEU A 5 -16.41 -10.40 21.90
CA LEU A 5 -16.26 -9.29 20.93
C LEU A 5 -14.82 -9.17 20.43
N LYS A 6 -13.85 -9.46 21.30
CA LYS A 6 -12.42 -9.36 20.97
C LYS A 6 -11.95 -10.44 19.98
N VAL A 7 -12.69 -11.54 19.85
CA VAL A 7 -12.41 -12.62 18.87
C VAL A 7 -12.99 -12.33 17.49
N LEU A 8 -14.06 -11.52 17.42
CA LEU A 8 -14.70 -11.09 16.17
C LEU A 8 -13.91 -10.00 15.45
N ALA A 9 -13.26 -9.10 16.21
CA ALA A 9 -12.41 -8.05 15.64
C ALA A 9 -11.31 -8.57 14.69
N PRO A 10 -10.47 -9.57 15.05
CA PRO A 10 -9.45 -10.09 14.14
C PRO A 10 -10.04 -10.82 12.94
N PHE A 11 -11.20 -11.49 13.10
CA PHE A 11 -11.86 -12.18 11.99
C PHE A 11 -12.33 -11.20 10.91
N SER A 12 -12.89 -10.06 11.31
CA SER A 12 -13.28 -8.99 10.37
C SER A 12 -12.08 -8.40 9.63
N LEU A 13 -10.96 -8.15 10.32
CA LEU A 13 -9.76 -7.60 9.70
C LEU A 13 -9.15 -8.58 8.70
N ALA A 14 -9.06 -9.86 9.07
CA ALA A 14 -8.57 -10.91 8.16
C ALA A 14 -9.49 -11.08 6.95
N ALA A 15 -10.81 -11.10 7.15
CA ALA A 15 -11.77 -11.23 6.06
C ALA A 15 -11.67 -10.09 5.04
N ASN A 16 -11.51 -8.84 5.52
CA ASN A 16 -11.33 -7.69 4.64
C ASN A 16 -10.04 -7.79 3.81
N VAL A 17 -8.90 -8.10 4.43
CA VAL A 17 -7.62 -8.19 3.71
C VAL A 17 -7.65 -9.29 2.64
N ILE A 18 -8.27 -10.42 2.95
CA ILE A 18 -8.39 -11.56 2.03
C ILE A 18 -9.35 -11.21 0.88
N THR A 19 -10.49 -10.57 1.16
CA THR A 19 -11.48 -10.19 0.14
C THR A 19 -10.89 -9.21 -0.87
N ILE A 20 -10.09 -8.24 -0.40
CA ILE A 20 -9.40 -7.28 -1.27
C ILE A 20 -8.39 -8.01 -2.16
N GLY A 21 -7.58 -8.92 -1.59
CA GLY A 21 -6.62 -9.73 -2.37
C GLY A 21 -7.29 -10.61 -3.43
N VAL A 22 -8.41 -11.26 -3.07
CA VAL A 22 -9.19 -12.10 -3.99
C VAL A 22 -9.82 -11.28 -5.11
N THR A 23 -10.32 -10.08 -4.82
CA THR A 23 -10.92 -9.20 -5.84
C THR A 23 -9.87 -8.76 -6.87
N ILE A 24 -8.66 -8.42 -6.40
CA ILE A 24 -7.53 -8.05 -7.27
C ILE A 24 -7.05 -9.26 -8.08
N ALA A 25 -6.99 -10.46 -7.48
CA ALA A 25 -6.62 -11.70 -8.17
C ALA A 25 -7.66 -12.12 -9.23
N ALA A 26 -8.94 -11.85 -9.01
CA ALA A 26 -10.00 -12.13 -9.99
C ALA A 26 -9.95 -11.22 -11.23
N LEU A 27 -9.40 -10.01 -11.10
CA LEU A 27 -9.28 -9.04 -12.20
C LEU A 27 -8.09 -9.34 -13.13
N ILE A 28 -6.99 -9.90 -12.62
CA ILE A 28 -5.79 -10.24 -13.40
C ILE A 28 -5.29 -11.64 -12.99
N PRO A 29 -5.37 -12.68 -13.85
CA PRO A 29 -4.97 -14.05 -13.50
C PRO A 29 -3.45 -14.27 -13.40
N ASN A 30 -2.62 -13.21 -13.53
CA ASN A 30 -1.16 -13.27 -13.37
C ASN A 30 -0.76 -13.00 -11.92
N LEU A 31 -0.43 -14.08 -11.18
CA LEU A 31 -0.11 -14.01 -9.75
C LEU A 31 1.12 -13.13 -9.43
N GLY A 32 2.14 -13.12 -10.29
CA GLY A 32 3.34 -12.28 -10.10
C GLY A 32 3.04 -10.78 -10.18
N LEU A 33 2.03 -10.40 -10.97
CA LEU A 33 1.65 -9.01 -11.14
C LEU A 33 0.89 -8.49 -9.91
N VAL A 34 -0.03 -9.29 -9.37
CA VAL A 34 -0.78 -8.92 -8.17
C VAL A 34 0.10 -8.94 -6.92
N ILE A 35 1.07 -9.86 -6.81
CA ILE A 35 2.01 -9.90 -5.68
C ILE A 35 2.89 -8.65 -5.66
N SER A 36 3.36 -8.21 -6.83
CA SER A 36 4.19 -7.01 -6.98
C SER A 36 3.37 -5.74 -6.76
N LEU A 37 2.13 -5.69 -7.24
CA LEU A 37 1.22 -4.56 -7.02
C LEU A 37 0.88 -4.38 -5.54
N VAL A 38 0.42 -5.45 -4.86
CA VAL A 38 0.05 -5.37 -3.43
C VAL A 38 1.27 -5.11 -2.55
N GLY A 39 2.42 -5.69 -2.89
CA GLY A 39 3.69 -5.47 -2.19
C GLY A 39 4.19 -4.02 -2.35
N ALA A 40 4.12 -3.46 -3.56
CA ALA A 40 4.49 -2.06 -3.80
C ALA A 40 3.58 -1.10 -3.04
N VAL A 41 2.26 -1.32 -3.07
CA VAL A 41 1.29 -0.49 -2.34
C VAL A 41 1.51 -0.59 -0.82
N ALA A 42 1.69 -1.80 -0.28
CA ALA A 42 1.90 -2.01 1.15
C ALA A 42 3.24 -1.45 1.63
N SER A 43 4.32 -1.63 0.86
CA SER A 43 5.64 -1.08 1.16
C SER A 43 5.65 0.45 1.14
N THR A 44 4.97 1.05 0.16
CA THR A 44 4.76 2.51 0.09
C THR A 44 3.98 2.98 1.30
N ALA A 45 2.85 2.35 1.59
CA ALA A 45 2.02 2.68 2.74
C ALA A 45 2.84 2.64 4.02
N LEU A 46 3.54 1.54 4.34
CA LEU A 46 4.35 1.47 5.57
C LEU A 46 5.51 2.46 5.58
N SER A 47 6.32 2.52 4.50
CA SER A 47 7.52 3.36 4.45
C SER A 47 7.18 4.86 4.52
N VAL A 48 6.07 5.26 3.91
CA VAL A 48 5.66 6.67 3.77
C VAL A 48 4.69 7.10 4.89
N ILE A 49 3.84 6.21 5.41
CA ILE A 49 2.87 6.52 6.49
C ILE A 49 3.49 6.37 7.89
N PHE A 50 4.50 5.52 8.09
CA PHE A 50 5.19 5.41 9.38
C PHE A 50 5.84 6.73 9.87
N PRO A 51 6.61 7.47 9.06
CA PRO A 51 7.24 8.72 9.48
C PRO A 51 6.28 9.82 10.01
N PRO A 52 5.16 10.18 9.33
CA PRO A 52 4.25 11.21 9.84
C PRO A 52 3.51 10.75 11.09
N ILE A 53 3.21 9.44 11.22
CA ILE A 53 2.58 8.89 12.43
C ILE A 53 3.54 9.01 13.61
N CYS A 54 4.80 8.60 13.44
CA CYS A 54 5.82 8.75 14.48
C CYS A 54 6.01 10.21 14.89
N GLU A 55 6.10 11.14 13.94
CA GLU A 55 6.21 12.57 14.23
C GLU A 55 4.98 13.07 15.01
N THR A 56 3.77 12.67 14.61
CA THR A 56 2.53 13.07 15.27
C THR A 56 2.49 12.60 16.72
N ILE A 57 2.92 11.35 16.99
CA ILE A 57 2.93 10.77 18.34
C ILE A 57 3.99 11.47 19.23
N ILE A 58 5.18 11.76 18.69
CA ILE A 58 6.28 12.36 19.46
C ILE A 58 6.00 13.84 19.80
N PHE A 59 5.31 14.58 18.94
CA PHE A 59 5.07 16.02 19.14
C PHE A 59 3.74 16.39 19.84
N TRP A 60 2.93 15.41 20.22
CA TRP A 60 1.73 15.61 21.05
C TRP A 60 2.16 15.80 22.52
N PRO A 61 1.87 16.90 23.26
CA PRO A 61 0.71 17.79 23.21
C PRO A 61 1.01 19.33 23.19
N ASN A 62 2.26 19.78 22.99
CA ASN A 62 2.63 21.17 23.31
C ASN A 62 3.23 22.04 22.20
N LYS A 63 3.41 21.54 20.97
CA LYS A 63 3.70 22.41 19.81
C LYS A 63 3.20 21.77 18.51
N LEU A 64 2.02 22.18 18.05
CA LEU A 64 1.75 22.29 16.61
C LEU A 64 2.84 23.23 16.07
N GLY A 65 3.94 22.67 15.54
CA GLY A 65 5.25 23.31 15.42
C GLY A 65 5.23 24.74 14.86
N ARG A 66 6.17 25.58 15.33
CA ARG A 66 6.28 27.02 15.04
C ARG A 66 6.48 27.41 13.56
N PHE A 67 6.52 26.47 12.61
CA PHE A 67 6.97 26.69 11.23
C PHE A 67 6.19 25.96 10.13
N LYS A 68 5.01 25.38 10.41
CA LYS A 68 4.25 24.57 9.43
C LYS A 68 5.04 23.39 8.81
N TRP A 69 6.13 22.95 9.43
CA TRP A 69 7.00 21.89 8.88
C TRP A 69 6.25 20.56 8.69
N GLN A 70 5.32 20.24 9.60
CA GLN A 70 4.41 19.10 9.49
C GLN A 70 3.54 19.13 8.22
N LEU A 71 3.14 20.32 7.74
CA LEU A 71 2.39 20.44 6.48
C LEU A 71 3.26 20.09 5.27
N ILE A 72 4.54 20.47 5.28
CA ILE A 72 5.47 20.18 4.20
C ILE A 72 5.79 18.69 4.15
N LEU A 73 6.00 18.05 5.31
CA LEU A 73 6.21 16.61 5.39
C LEU A 73 4.99 15.85 4.87
N ASN A 74 3.78 16.24 5.29
CA ASN A 74 2.56 15.59 4.82
C ASN A 74 2.36 15.76 3.29
N LEU A 75 2.74 16.92 2.74
CA LEU A 75 2.70 17.16 1.29
C LEU A 75 3.74 16.33 0.53
N LEU A 76 4.97 16.22 1.05
CA LEU A 76 6.03 15.38 0.48
C LEU A 76 5.62 13.90 0.44
N ILE A 77 5.00 13.42 1.52
CA ILE A 77 4.48 12.06 1.67
C ILE A 77 3.43 11.75 0.60
N ILE A 78 2.51 12.69 0.33
CA ILE A 78 1.51 12.52 -0.74
C ILE A 78 2.20 12.40 -2.11
N ILE A 79 3.17 13.26 -2.41
CA ILE A 79 3.89 13.25 -3.70
C ILE A 79 4.67 11.95 -3.89
N PHE A 80 5.42 11.51 -2.86
CA PHE A 80 6.16 10.25 -2.90
C PHE A 80 5.21 9.06 -3.05
N GLY A 81 4.05 9.07 -2.37
CA GLY A 81 3.03 8.03 -2.52
C GLY A 81 2.53 7.89 -3.96
N VAL A 82 2.25 9.02 -4.62
CA VAL A 82 1.83 9.03 -6.04
C VAL A 82 2.96 8.53 -6.95
N TYR A 83 4.21 8.94 -6.71
CA TYR A 83 5.34 8.52 -7.52
C TYR A 83 5.56 7.00 -7.45
N VAL A 84 5.48 6.41 -6.26
CA VAL A 84 5.64 4.96 -6.09
C VAL A 84 4.42 4.20 -6.61
N PHE A 85 3.21 4.75 -6.51
CA PHE A 85 2.03 4.16 -7.12
C PHE A 85 2.17 4.07 -8.65
N ILE A 86 2.64 5.14 -9.29
CA ILE A 86 2.89 5.16 -10.74
C ILE A 86 4.00 4.16 -11.10
N ALA A 87 5.08 4.11 -10.33
CA ALA A 87 6.16 3.14 -10.55
C ALA A 87 5.65 1.69 -10.47
N GLY A 88 4.86 1.34 -9.44
CA GLY A 88 4.27 0.00 -9.31
C GLY A 88 3.30 -0.34 -10.43
N THR A 89 2.48 0.62 -10.87
CA THR A 89 1.54 0.43 -11.98
C THR A 89 2.29 0.25 -13.31
N THR A 90 3.39 0.99 -13.51
CA THR A 90 4.20 0.92 -14.73
C THR A 90 4.88 -0.44 -14.87
N LEU A 91 5.45 -0.98 -13.78
CA LEU A 91 6.06 -2.31 -13.75
C LEU A 91 5.05 -3.43 -14.07
N SER A 92 3.82 -3.29 -13.55
CA SER A 92 2.72 -4.20 -13.90
C SER A 92 2.39 -4.14 -15.39
N ILE A 93 2.12 -2.93 -15.90
CA ILE A 93 1.70 -2.75 -17.30
C ILE A 93 2.80 -3.20 -18.27
N SER A 94 4.07 -2.91 -18.00
CA SER A 94 5.18 -3.34 -18.85
C SER A 94 5.27 -4.86 -18.94
N ASN A 95 4.99 -5.57 -17.85
CA ASN A 95 5.03 -7.03 -17.84
C ASN A 95 3.88 -7.63 -18.67
N ILE A 96 2.67 -7.07 -18.57
CA ILE A 96 1.51 -7.49 -19.40
C ILE A 96 1.77 -7.21 -20.87
N VAL A 97 2.29 -6.03 -21.21
CA VAL A 97 2.56 -5.64 -22.60
C VAL A 97 3.68 -6.46 -23.21
N ALA A 98 4.73 -6.78 -22.46
CA ALA A 98 5.80 -7.69 -22.89
C ALA A 98 5.26 -9.09 -23.19
N CYS A 99 4.47 -9.65 -22.26
CA CYS A 99 3.82 -10.95 -22.41
C CYS A 99 2.87 -11.03 -23.63
N ILE A 100 2.23 -9.90 -24.01
CA ILE A 100 1.38 -9.83 -25.20
C ILE A 100 2.18 -9.67 -26.51
N ARG A 101 3.33 -8.99 -26.47
CA ARG A 101 4.15 -8.70 -27.66
C ARG A 101 5.04 -9.86 -28.08
N GLU A 102 5.61 -10.57 -27.12
CA GLU A 102 6.45 -11.74 -27.35
C GLU A 102 5.57 -12.99 -27.15
N GLY A 103 5.13 -13.63 -28.23
CA GLY A 103 4.28 -14.84 -28.16
C GLY A 103 4.94 -16.11 -27.60
N ALA A 104 5.99 -15.99 -26.78
CA ALA A 104 6.69 -17.09 -26.12
C ALA A 104 7.49 -16.61 -24.90
N GLY A 105 7.23 -17.21 -23.75
CA GLY A 105 8.13 -17.24 -22.59
C GLY A 105 8.19 -15.95 -21.78
N CYS A 106 7.40 -15.88 -20.71
CA CYS A 106 7.70 -15.01 -19.58
C CYS A 106 7.59 -15.86 -18.33
N ASP A 107 8.68 -16.59 -18.03
CA ASP A 107 8.95 -17.08 -16.68
C ASP A 107 9.85 -16.05 -16.00
N ASP A 108 9.30 -15.40 -14.97
CA ASP A 108 10.00 -14.89 -13.77
C ASP A 108 9.05 -15.00 -12.57
#